data_AF-A0A1M7Z187-F1
#
_entry.id   AF-A0A1M7Z187-F1
#
_cell.length_a   1.000
_cell.length_b   1.000
_cell.length_c   1.000
_cell.angle_alpha   90.00
_cell.angle_beta   90.00
_cell.angle_gamma   90.00
#
_symmetry.space_group_name_H-M   'P 1'
#
loop_
_entity.id
_entity.type
_entity.pdbx_description
1 polymer ?
#
loop_
_entity_poly.entity_id
_entity_poly.type
_entity_poly.pdbx_seq_one_letter_code
_entity_poly.pdbx_strand_id
1 'polypeptide(L)' 'MNELMSKPEKYHVSVISVSRILIKEILSLLTLWIQKYRTRKQLRELPESLYDDLGVDRSMVKKESERPFWD' A
#
# COMPACT_ATOMS: atom_id res chain seq x y z
N MET A 1 -41.23 1.44 35.04
CA MET A 1 -39.93 0.79 35.31
C MET A 1 -39.68 -0.19 34.18
N ASN A 2 -38.61 0.02 33.43
CA ASN A 2 -37.89 -0.95 32.57
C ASN A 2 -38.59 -1.55 31.33
N GLU A 3 -38.48 -0.87 30.17
CA GLU A 3 -38.58 -1.58 28.88
C GLU A 3 -37.77 -0.98 27.72
N LEU A 4 -37.02 0.12 27.93
CA LEU A 4 -36.27 0.80 26.86
C LEU A 4 -34.76 0.49 26.83
N MET A 5 -34.30 -0.50 27.57
CA MET A 5 -32.87 -0.83 27.72
C MET A 5 -32.55 -2.29 27.43
N SER A 6 -33.08 -2.85 26.33
CA SER A 6 -32.84 -4.26 25.96
C SER A 6 -32.23 -4.48 24.58
N LYS A 7 -31.41 -3.56 24.05
CA LYS A 7 -30.50 -3.95 22.94
C LYS A 7 -29.31 -3.02 22.72
N PRO A 8 -28.10 -3.47 23.10
CA PRO A 8 -26.90 -3.01 22.41
C PRO A 8 -25.90 -4.13 22.07
N GLU A 9 -26.33 -5.39 21.89
CA GLU A 9 -25.34 -6.47 21.67
C GLU A 9 -24.95 -6.68 20.19
N LYS A 10 -25.85 -6.41 19.24
CA LYS A 10 -25.61 -6.74 17.82
C LYS A 10 -24.73 -5.73 17.07
N TYR A 11 -24.54 -4.53 17.59
CA TYR A 11 -23.78 -3.48 16.89
C TYR A 11 -22.26 -3.68 17.02
N HIS A 12 -21.78 -4.18 18.17
CA HIS A 12 -20.35 -4.35 18.43
C HIS A 12 -19.67 -5.33 17.47
N VAL A 13 -20.34 -6.42 17.10
CA VAL A 13 -19.75 -7.45 16.21
C VAL A 13 -19.53 -6.90 14.80
N SER A 14 -20.43 -6.04 14.31
CA SER A 14 -20.33 -5.44 12.97
C SER A 14 -19.23 -4.39 12.86
N VAL A 15 -19.04 -3.56 13.88
CA VAL A 15 -18.02 -2.50 13.86
C VAL A 15 -16.62 -3.11 13.88
N ILE A 16 -16.42 -4.18 14.67
CA ILE A 16 -15.15 -4.91 14.71
C ILE A 16 -14.82 -5.54 13.36
N SER A 17 -15.80 -6.13 12.65
CA SER A 17 -15.55 -6.74 11.35
C SER A 17 -15.20 -5.71 10.28
N VAL A 18 -15.92 -4.59 10.22
CA VAL A 18 -15.63 -3.50 9.28
C VAL A 18 -14.25 -2.90 9.56
N SER A 19 -13.92 -2.68 10.83
CA SER A 19 -12.60 -2.16 11.23
C SER A 19 -11.45 -3.07 10.78
N ARG A 20 -11.61 -4.39 10.91
CA ARG A 20 -10.61 -5.37 10.46
C ARG A 20 -10.43 -5.37 8.95
N ILE A 21 -11.51 -5.23 8.18
CA ILE A 21 -11.45 -5.16 6.71
C ILE A 21 -10.70 -3.91 6.27
N LEU A 22 -11.06 -2.75 6.84
CA LEU A 22 -10.40 -1.48 6.53
C LEU A 22 -8.91 -1.49 6.89
N ILE A 23 -8.56 -2.00 8.08
CA ILE A 23 -7.15 -2.13 8.49
C ILE A 23 -6.39 -3.02 7.52
N LYS A 24 -6.98 -4.15 7.09
CA LYS A 24 -6.34 -5.06 6.14
C LYS A 24 -6.09 -4.37 4.80
N GLU A 25 -7.07 -3.65 4.26
CA GLU A 25 -6.93 -2.92 2.99
C GLU A 25 -5.85 -1.83 3.08
N ILE A 26 -5.85 -1.05 4.17
CA ILE A 26 -4.83 -0.02 4.41
C ILE A 26 -3.44 -0.65 4.51
N LEU A 27 -3.28 -1.76 5.23
CA LEU A 27 -2.01 -2.48 5.33
C LEU A 27 -1.55 -3.05 3.98
N SER A 28 -2.48 -3.52 3.14
CA SER A 28 -2.16 -3.98 1.78
C SER A 28 -1.66 -2.83 0.91
N LEU A 29 -2.29 -1.65 0.97
CA LEU A 29 -1.83 -0.46 0.26
C LEU A 29 -0.44 0.00 0.74
N LEU A 30 -0.24 0.06 2.06
CA LEU A 30 1.07 0.41 2.64
C LEU A 30 2.16 -0.58 2.20
N THR A 31 1.86 -1.88 2.19
CA THR A 31 2.82 -2.91 1.75
C THR A 31 3.20 -2.71 0.28
N LEU A 32 2.21 -2.43 -0.58
CA LEU A 32 2.44 -2.13 -1.99
C LEU A 32 3.32 -0.89 -2.16
N TRP A 33 3.04 0.20 -1.43
CA TRP A 33 3.85 1.41 -1.47
C TRP A 33 5.28 1.17 -0.99
N ILE A 34 5.49 0.37 0.06
CA ILE A 34 6.84 0.01 0.54
C ILE A 34 7.60 -0.79 -0.53
N GLN A 35 6.95 -1.75 -1.20
CA GLN A 35 7.56 -2.49 -2.30
C GLN A 35 7.94 -1.55 -3.46
N LYS A 36 7.01 -0.75 -3.94
CA LYS A 36 7.27 0.22 -5.03
C LYS A 36 8.41 1.18 -4.65
N TYR A 37 8.42 1.69 -3.43
CA TYR A 37 9.48 2.56 -2.93
C TYR A 37 10.85 1.88 -2.95
N ARG A 38 10.95 0.63 -2.49
CA ARG A 38 12.20 -0.14 -2.56
C ARG A 38 12.67 -0.33 -3.99
N THR A 39 11.77 -0.72 -4.89
CA THR A 39 12.09 -0.91 -6.32
C THR A 39 12.55 0.40 -6.96
N ARG A 40 11.85 1.52 -6.72
CA ARG A 40 12.22 2.84 -7.25
C ARG A 40 13.55 3.34 -6.68
N LYS A 41 13.82 3.08 -5.40
CA LYS A 41 15.11 3.39 -4.77
C LYS A 41 16.24 2.58 -5.41
N GLN A 42 16.04 1.27 -5.60
CA GLN A 42 17.00 0.40 -6.27
C GLN A 42 17.26 0.86 -7.71
N LEU A 43 16.22 1.20 -8.46
CA LEU A 43 16.35 1.74 -9.82
C LEU A 43 17.11 3.07 -9.86
N ARG A 44 16.93 3.95 -8.86
CA ARG A 44 17.64 5.22 -8.75
C ARG A 44 19.13 5.04 -8.42
N GLU A 45 19.45 4.04 -7.61
CA GLU A 45 20.82 3.70 -7.22
C GLU A 45 21.50 2.77 -8.23
N LEU A 46 20.76 2.26 -9.23
CA LEU A 46 21.26 1.33 -10.22
C LEU A 46 22.23 2.04 -11.20
N PRO A 47 23.47 1.54 -11.38
CA PRO A 47 24.42 2.08 -12.34
C PRO A 47 23.93 1.99 -13.78
N GLU A 48 24.24 3.01 -14.58
CA GLU A 48 23.90 3.04 -16.01
C GLU A 48 24.42 1.85 -16.81
N SER A 49 25.57 1.29 -16.40
CA SER A 49 26.15 0.11 -17.05
C SER A 49 25.30 -1.15 -16.91
N LEU A 50 24.41 -1.22 -15.91
CA LEU A 50 23.52 -2.35 -15.67
C LEU A 50 22.17 -2.20 -16.40
N TYR A 51 21.92 -1.07 -17.04
CA TYR A 51 20.69 -0.86 -17.81
C TYR A 51 20.66 -1.74 -19.06
N ASP A 52 21.81 -1.89 -19.72
CA ASP A 52 21.99 -2.76 -20.88
C ASP A 52 21.79 -4.24 -20.51
N ASP A 53 22.31 -4.68 -19.36
CA ASP A 53 22.15 -6.05 -18.86
C ASP A 53 20.70 -6.40 -18.52
N LEU A 54 19.92 -5.41 -18.07
CA LEU A 54 18.50 -5.56 -17.78
C LEU A 54 17.59 -5.31 -18.99
N GLY A 55 18.16 -4.86 -20.12
CA GLY A 55 17.40 -4.50 -21.33
C GLY A 55 16.41 -3.35 -21.12
N VAL A 56 16.67 -2.46 -20.16
CA VAL A 56 15.79 -1.34 -19.82
C VAL A 56 16.40 -0.03 -20.27
N ASP A 57 15.58 0.79 -20.96
CA ASP A 57 16.03 2.10 -21.41
C ASP A 57 16.17 3.09 -20.24
N ARG A 58 17.20 3.95 -20.29
CA ARG A 58 17.48 4.96 -19.26
C ARG A 58 16.31 5.90 -19.03
N SER A 59 15.55 6.25 -20.08
CA SER A 59 14.38 7.13 -19.94
C SER A 59 13.24 6.46 -19.18
N MET A 60 13.07 5.14 -19.33
CA MET A 60 12.07 4.35 -18.61
C MET A 60 12.43 4.20 -17.14
N VAL A 61 13.70 3.91 -16.82
CA VAL A 61 14.20 3.84 -15.45
C VAL A 61 14.02 5.17 -14.73
N LYS A 62 14.41 6.27 -15.39
CA LYS A 62 14.23 7.62 -14.83
C LYS A 62 12.76 7.93 -14.57
N LYS A 63 11.90 7.71 -15.56
CA LYS A 63 10.46 7.93 -15.46
C LYS A 63 9.82 7.15 -14.32
N GLU A 64 10.19 5.89 -14.12
CA GLU A 64 9.67 5.07 -13.02
C GLU A 64 10.24 5.50 -11.66
N SER A 65 11.53 5.87 -11.60
CA SER A 65 12.17 6.33 -10.36
C SER A 65 11.63 7.68 -9.85
N GLU A 66 11.15 8.54 -10.75
CA GLU A 66 10.61 9.86 -10.45
C GLU A 66 9.10 9.84 -10.13
N ARG A 67 8.44 8.69 -10.20
CA ARG A 67 7.00 8.59 -9.93
C ARG A 67 6.66 8.96 -8.47
N PRO A 68 5.54 9.67 -8.25
CA PRO A 68 5.10 10.04 -6.91
C PRO A 68 4.94 8.81 -6.02
N PHE A 69 5.27 8.94 -4.73
CA PHE A 69 5.18 7.86 -3.76
C PHE A 69 3.79 7.19 -3.71
N TRP A 70 2.72 7.96 -3.93
CA TRP A 70 1.33 7.52 -3.84
C TRP A 70 0.75 6.89 -5.11
N ASP A 71 1.55 6.76 -6.18
CA ASP A 71 1.15 6.13 -7.46
C ASP A 71 1.24 4.60 -7.39
#